data_AF-A0A370PVU8-F1
#
_entry.id   AF-A0A370PVU8-F1
#
_cell.length_a   1.000
_cell.length_b   1.000
_cell.length_c   1.000
_cell.angle_alpha   90.00
_cell.angle_beta   90.00
_cell.angle_gamma   90.00
#
_symmetry.space_group_name_H-M   'P 1'
#
loop_
_entity.id
_entity.type
_entity.pdbx_description
1 polymer ?
#
loop_
_entity_poly.entity_id
_entity_poly.type
_entity_poly.pdbx_seq_one_letter_code
_entity_poly.pdbx_strand_id
1 'polypeptide(L)'
;MLSQQQQPQQQQGLHRPSPRVLSTKRLHSHHPDSISSRYRAGKAKPRSREQSVVASRRLHRSRHTPDTPPDGSNSSLSQGVITLTIGPTKRLFAAHKDILCVSPYFAALCNPPNNDVSSSSPSSSPSSSPNPTKSMRQIDLPDEQPEIFSCVLEYLYRGDYYPRLRHDKTTNTWDLETTPSSSTNTRTTTNNKDTTDPNAIIFHPAVGAEILRDTAVYCAAEKYSLEHLKRLALKKQGLHSNIPCHIILSSARYAYMHTPDTESKLRAHYLALIIRSRGTFKRSGTMQMEMERGGKLFFDLFVAMCNHMDDLEEAARGEGAC
;
A
#
# COMPACT_ATOMS: atom_id res chain seq x y z
N MET A 1 -1.21 -69.16 21.85
CA MET A 1 -1.00 -67.98 20.98
C MET A 1 0.41 -67.48 21.19
N LEU A 2 1.28 -67.64 20.19
CA LEU A 2 2.50 -66.86 19.90
C LEU A 2 3.25 -67.59 18.79
N SER A 3 3.02 -67.13 17.56
CA SER A 3 3.57 -67.67 16.33
C SER A 3 4.94 -67.04 16.07
N GLN A 4 5.96 -67.87 15.85
CA GLN A 4 7.31 -67.46 15.50
C GLN A 4 7.37 -66.76 14.14
N GLN A 5 8.17 -65.69 14.10
CA GLN A 5 8.42 -64.84 12.95
C GLN A 5 9.61 -65.37 12.13
N GLN A 6 9.39 -65.59 10.84
CA GLN A 6 10.37 -66.04 9.86
C GLN A 6 11.15 -64.85 9.28
N GLN A 7 12.48 -64.95 9.23
CA GLN A 7 13.37 -64.15 8.39
C GLN A 7 13.23 -64.55 6.91
N PRO A 8 13.62 -63.66 5.97
CA PRO A 8 14.36 -64.13 4.81
C PRO A 8 15.66 -63.37 4.53
N GLN A 9 16.48 -64.09 3.76
CA GLN A 9 17.90 -63.95 3.47
C GLN A 9 18.28 -62.78 2.56
N GLN A 10 19.54 -62.36 2.71
CA GLN A 10 20.32 -61.56 1.78
C GLN A 10 20.45 -62.21 0.40
N GLN A 11 20.36 -61.41 -0.66
CA GLN A 11 20.97 -61.73 -1.94
C GLN A 11 21.64 -60.49 -2.54
N GLN A 12 22.90 -60.68 -2.94
CA GLN A 12 23.83 -59.68 -3.43
C GLN A 12 23.64 -59.39 -4.93
N GLY A 13 23.85 -58.12 -5.30
CA GLY A 13 24.70 -57.72 -6.42
C GLY A 13 24.17 -57.84 -7.86
N LEU A 14 23.88 -56.69 -8.49
CA LEU A 14 24.24 -56.44 -9.89
C LEU A 14 24.32 -54.93 -10.18
N HIS A 15 25.52 -54.51 -10.56
CA HIS A 15 25.88 -53.16 -11.02
C HIS A 15 25.02 -52.70 -12.20
N ARG A 16 24.57 -51.44 -12.18
CA ARG A 16 24.05 -50.75 -13.36
C ARG A 16 24.76 -49.39 -13.53
N PRO A 17 25.30 -49.07 -14.71
CA PRO A 17 26.08 -47.86 -14.93
C PRO A 17 25.19 -46.64 -15.20
N SER A 18 25.62 -45.47 -14.71
CA SER A 18 25.07 -44.16 -15.04
C SER A 18 25.48 -43.74 -16.46
N PRO A 19 24.58 -43.17 -17.28
CA PRO A 19 24.99 -42.43 -18.47
C PRO A 19 25.10 -40.92 -18.19
N ARG A 20 26.01 -40.35 -18.97
CA ARG A 20 26.64 -39.04 -18.85
C ARG A 20 25.71 -37.88 -19.21
N VAL A 21 26.01 -36.76 -18.57
CA VAL A 21 25.52 -35.41 -18.86
C VAL A 21 25.98 -34.98 -20.26
N LEU A 22 25.03 -34.67 -21.15
CA LEU A 22 25.31 -34.03 -22.44
C LEU A 22 25.18 -32.52 -22.29
N SER A 23 26.33 -31.86 -22.28
CA SER A 23 26.49 -30.41 -22.40
C SER A 23 26.08 -29.98 -23.82
N THR A 24 25.02 -29.17 -23.94
CA THR A 24 24.67 -28.49 -25.19
C THR A 24 25.08 -27.02 -25.09
N LYS A 25 25.89 -26.63 -26.08
CA LYS A 25 26.56 -25.35 -26.21
C LYS A 25 25.55 -24.21 -26.41
N ARG A 26 25.78 -23.12 -25.67
CA ARG A 26 25.30 -21.77 -25.96
C ARG A 26 25.62 -21.39 -27.41
N LEU A 27 24.61 -20.92 -28.12
CA LEU A 27 24.78 -19.94 -29.20
C LEU A 27 24.37 -18.57 -28.65
N HIS A 28 25.36 -17.69 -28.57
CA HIS A 28 25.17 -16.26 -28.38
C HIS A 28 24.59 -15.70 -29.68
N SER A 29 23.54 -14.88 -29.58
CA SER A 29 23.23 -13.92 -30.63
C SER A 29 23.14 -12.54 -30.00
N HIS A 30 23.91 -11.64 -30.61
CA HIS A 30 24.20 -10.30 -30.18
C HIS A 30 22.99 -9.37 -30.31
N HIS A 31 22.95 -8.39 -29.41
CA HIS A 31 22.26 -7.11 -29.55
C HIS A 31 22.71 -6.40 -30.85
N PRO A 32 21.89 -5.51 -31.41
CA PRO A 32 22.20 -4.09 -31.19
C PRO A 32 20.99 -3.15 -31.04
N ASP A 33 21.21 -2.18 -30.16
CA ASP A 33 20.97 -0.74 -30.27
C ASP A 33 19.56 -0.16 -30.53
N SER A 34 19.08 0.52 -29.48
CA SER A 34 18.89 1.99 -29.45
C SER A 34 18.60 2.70 -30.77
N ILE A 35 17.35 3.15 -30.98
CA ILE A 35 17.09 4.32 -31.84
C ILE A 35 15.93 5.15 -31.29
N SER A 36 16.26 6.40 -31.01
CA SER A 36 15.38 7.54 -30.78
C SER A 36 14.53 7.89 -32.01
N SER A 37 13.41 8.57 -31.76
CA SER A 37 12.87 9.67 -32.58
C SER A 37 12.48 9.34 -34.03
N ARG A 38 11.16 9.29 -34.28
CA ARG A 38 10.50 10.03 -35.37
C ARG A 38 8.99 9.92 -35.27
N TYR A 39 8.31 10.98 -34.83
CA TYR A 39 7.04 11.39 -35.41
C TYR A 39 7.02 12.92 -35.51
N ARG A 40 7.25 13.40 -36.73
CA ARG A 40 7.12 14.80 -37.14
C ARG A 40 5.72 15.00 -37.72
N ALA A 41 4.97 15.87 -37.06
CA ALA A 41 4.14 16.96 -37.58
C ALA A 41 3.20 16.74 -38.79
N GLY A 42 1.91 17.01 -38.55
CA GLY A 42 0.86 17.20 -39.57
C GLY A 42 -0.31 18.07 -39.10
N LYS A 43 -0.03 19.34 -38.79
CA LYS A 43 -0.86 20.56 -38.90
C LYS A 43 -2.37 20.54 -38.52
N ALA A 44 -2.70 21.29 -37.46
CA ALA A 44 -3.80 22.28 -37.47
C ALA A 44 -3.36 23.54 -36.71
N LYS A 45 -3.61 24.73 -37.28
CA LYS A 45 -3.18 26.07 -36.81
C LYS A 45 -4.33 26.84 -36.12
N PRO A 46 -4.05 27.95 -35.41
CA PRO A 46 -4.70 28.30 -34.14
C PRO A 46 -5.48 29.62 -34.13
N ARG A 47 -6.30 29.82 -33.09
CA ARG A 47 -6.78 31.10 -32.47
C ARG A 47 -7.60 30.69 -31.22
N SER A 48 -7.64 31.35 -30.07
CA SER A 48 -7.00 32.54 -29.51
C SER A 48 -7.13 32.46 -27.97
N ARG A 49 -6.00 32.61 -27.26
CA ARG A 49 -5.80 33.29 -25.97
C ARG A 49 -6.99 33.38 -24.99
N GLU A 50 -6.91 32.62 -23.90
CA GLU A 50 -7.33 33.09 -22.58
C GLU A 50 -6.41 32.50 -21.49
N GLN A 51 -5.84 33.40 -20.69
CA GLN A 51 -4.85 33.11 -19.65
C GLN A 51 -5.54 32.54 -18.41
N SER A 52 -5.17 31.33 -17.99
CA SER A 52 -5.46 30.84 -16.63
C SER A 52 -4.16 30.48 -15.94
N VAL A 53 -3.71 31.41 -15.11
CA VAL A 53 -2.63 31.25 -14.14
C VAL A 53 -3.07 30.28 -13.05
N VAL A 54 -2.61 29.03 -13.12
CA VAL A 54 -2.79 28.06 -12.03
C VAL A 54 -1.75 28.35 -10.95
N ALA A 55 -2.15 29.16 -9.98
CA ALA A 55 -1.36 29.45 -8.79
C ALA A 55 -1.17 28.18 -7.95
N SER A 56 0.10 27.80 -7.74
CA SER A 56 0.53 26.93 -6.66
C SER A 56 0.04 27.48 -5.32
N ARG A 57 -0.88 26.78 -4.65
CA ARG A 57 -1.19 27.06 -3.24
C ARG A 57 -0.07 26.48 -2.37
N ARG A 58 1.03 27.23 -2.29
CA ARG A 58 1.99 27.14 -1.18
C ARG A 58 1.30 27.73 0.05
N LEU A 59 1.13 26.92 1.10
CA LEU A 59 0.79 27.41 2.43
C LEU A 59 1.97 28.24 2.96
N HIS A 60 1.96 29.55 2.70
CA HIS A 60 2.81 30.51 3.39
C HIS A 60 2.01 31.11 4.55
N ARG A 61 2.43 30.76 5.76
CA ARG A 61 2.02 31.39 7.02
C ARG A 61 2.52 32.83 7.00
N SER A 62 1.64 33.78 6.73
CA SER A 62 1.94 35.20 6.79
C SER A 62 2.05 35.64 8.26
N ARG A 63 3.23 36.12 8.65
CA ARG A 63 3.44 36.91 9.88
C ARG A 63 2.96 38.33 9.59
N HIS A 64 1.83 38.72 10.17
CA HIS A 64 1.47 40.11 10.37
C HIS A 64 1.09 40.30 11.84
N THR A 65 1.87 41.13 12.53
CA THR A 65 1.50 41.80 13.77
C THR A 65 0.58 42.98 13.42
N PRO A 66 -0.53 43.15 14.15
CA PRO A 66 -1.00 44.47 14.51
C PRO A 66 -1.14 44.61 16.03
N ASP A 67 -0.62 45.72 16.55
CA ASP A 67 -0.83 46.20 17.90
C ASP A 67 -2.32 46.52 18.16
N THR A 68 -2.73 46.38 19.43
CA THR A 68 -4.00 46.74 20.10
C THR A 68 -5.05 45.62 20.26
N PRO A 69 -5.58 45.37 21.49
CA PRO A 69 -6.47 44.24 21.76
C PRO A 69 -7.95 44.60 21.54
N PRO A 70 -8.77 43.64 21.07
CA PRO A 70 -10.16 43.60 21.47
C PRO A 70 -10.59 42.24 22.03
N ASP A 71 -11.49 42.33 23.00
CA ASP A 71 -12.14 41.28 23.75
C ASP A 71 -12.83 40.20 22.90
N GLY A 72 -12.77 38.97 23.43
CA GLY A 72 -13.94 38.09 23.52
C GLY A 72 -14.50 37.45 22.25
N SER A 73 -13.77 36.49 21.64
CA SER A 73 -14.35 35.23 21.10
C SER A 73 -13.32 34.35 20.35
N ASN A 74 -12.16 34.07 20.95
CA ASN A 74 -11.19 33.08 20.42
C ASN A 74 -11.11 31.84 21.33
N SER A 75 -12.26 31.24 21.66
CA SER A 75 -12.32 30.01 22.45
C SER A 75 -12.49 28.78 21.55
N SER A 76 -11.43 28.26 20.90
CA SER A 76 -11.38 26.82 20.54
C SER A 76 -10.00 26.24 20.13
N LEU A 77 -8.97 27.05 19.87
CA LEU A 77 -7.67 26.59 19.33
C LEU A 77 -6.67 26.02 20.39
N SER A 78 -7.14 25.47 21.50
CA SER A 78 -6.28 24.85 22.53
C SER A 78 -6.42 23.32 22.54
N GLN A 79 -5.62 22.68 21.69
CA GLN A 79 -4.49 21.83 22.11
C GLN A 79 -4.77 20.73 23.15
N GLY A 80 -5.75 19.86 22.89
CA GLY A 80 -5.78 18.55 23.55
C GLY A 80 -4.87 17.57 22.82
N VAL A 81 -3.95 16.93 23.55
CA VAL A 81 -3.36 15.66 23.13
C VAL A 81 -4.41 14.57 23.38
N ILE A 82 -4.69 13.77 22.35
CA ILE A 82 -5.58 12.61 22.40
C ILE A 82 -4.71 11.37 22.49
N THR A 83 -5.04 10.49 23.42
CA THR A 83 -4.42 9.18 23.54
C THR A 83 -5.19 8.19 22.68
N LEU A 84 -4.51 7.46 21.79
CA LEU A 84 -5.10 6.38 21.03
C LEU A 84 -4.52 5.04 21.49
N THR A 85 -5.38 4.05 21.68
CA THR A 85 -5.01 2.66 21.91
C THR A 85 -5.15 1.90 20.60
N ILE A 86 -4.07 1.33 20.09
CA ILE A 86 -4.04 0.70 18.76
C ILE A 86 -3.70 -0.78 18.87
N GLY A 87 -4.51 -1.59 18.20
CA GLY A 87 -4.26 -3.00 17.97
C GLY A 87 -4.50 -3.90 19.20
N PRO A 88 -4.35 -5.22 19.02
CA PRO A 88 -4.59 -6.20 20.08
C PRO A 88 -3.60 -6.07 21.24
N THR A 89 -2.41 -5.52 20.98
CA THR A 89 -1.39 -5.24 22.00
C THR A 89 -1.61 -3.92 22.73
N LYS A 90 -2.67 -3.18 22.40
CA LYS A 90 -3.05 -1.90 23.02
C LYS A 90 -1.89 -0.89 23.03
N ARG A 91 -1.14 -0.81 21.93
CA ARG A 91 -0.02 0.15 21.82
C ARG A 91 -0.58 1.57 21.88
N LEU A 92 -0.05 2.37 22.81
CA LEU A 92 -0.50 3.75 23.01
C LEU A 92 0.20 4.71 22.03
N PHE A 93 -0.59 5.60 21.44
CA PHE A 93 -0.14 6.72 20.63
C PHE A 93 -0.68 8.02 21.24
N ALA A 94 0.08 9.10 21.10
CA ALA A 94 -0.35 10.43 21.49
C ALA A 94 -0.31 11.33 20.25
N ALA A 95 -1.42 12.00 19.95
CA ALA A 95 -1.52 12.88 18.79
C ALA A 95 -2.31 14.14 19.14
N HIS A 96 -1.98 15.25 18.47
CA HIS A 96 -2.71 16.48 18.64
C HIS A 96 -4.09 16.37 17.98
N LYS A 97 -5.14 16.86 18.67
CA LYS A 97 -6.52 16.80 18.19
C LYS A 97 -6.68 17.43 16.80
N ASP A 98 -6.04 18.57 16.55
CA ASP A 98 -6.09 19.28 15.27
C ASP A 98 -5.51 18.46 14.11
N ILE A 99 -4.43 17.72 14.38
CA ILE A 99 -3.80 16.80 13.41
C ILE A 99 -4.72 15.62 13.10
N LEU A 100 -5.36 15.02 14.12
CA LEU A 100 -6.31 13.93 13.91
C LEU A 100 -7.56 14.38 13.15
N CYS A 101 -8.11 15.55 13.48
CA CYS A 101 -9.32 16.10 12.86
C CYS A 101 -9.18 16.42 11.36
N VAL A 102 -7.98 16.33 10.77
CA VAL A 102 -7.81 16.35 9.30
C VAL A 102 -8.56 15.17 8.65
N SER A 103 -8.65 14.04 9.35
CA SER A 103 -9.50 12.92 8.97
C SER A 103 -10.95 13.19 9.39
N PRO A 104 -11.94 13.13 8.47
CA PRO A 104 -13.35 13.20 8.82
C PRO A 104 -13.77 12.14 9.85
N TYR A 105 -13.20 10.94 9.75
CA TYR A 105 -13.45 9.85 10.71
C TYR A 105 -13.02 10.24 12.13
N PHE A 106 -11.78 10.71 12.31
CA PHE A 106 -11.32 11.12 13.63
C PHE A 106 -11.97 12.41 14.11
N ALA A 107 -12.34 13.34 13.21
CA ALA A 107 -13.06 14.55 13.57
C ALA A 107 -14.42 14.25 14.23
N ALA A 108 -15.14 13.26 13.70
CA ALA A 108 -16.40 12.77 14.27
C ALA A 108 -16.18 12.16 15.67
N LEU A 109 -15.13 11.34 15.84
CA LEU A 109 -14.77 10.76 17.14
C LEU A 109 -14.32 11.82 18.16
N CYS A 110 -13.66 12.88 17.70
CA CYS A 110 -13.17 13.95 18.55
C CYS A 110 -14.25 14.97 18.96
N ASN A 111 -15.39 14.97 18.27
CA ASN A 111 -16.53 15.87 18.49
C ASN A 111 -17.84 15.08 18.39
N PRO A 112 -18.10 14.11 19.29
CA PRO A 112 -19.38 13.41 19.29
C PRO A 112 -20.51 14.42 19.45
N PRO A 113 -21.66 14.25 18.78
CA PRO A 113 -22.82 15.10 18.99
C PRO A 113 -23.17 15.10 20.48
N ASN A 114 -23.38 16.28 21.08
CA ASN A 114 -23.64 16.50 22.52
C ASN A 114 -24.95 15.85 23.04
N ASN A 115 -25.50 14.84 22.38
CA ASN A 115 -26.79 14.23 22.69
C ASN A 115 -26.73 13.10 23.73
N ASP A 116 -25.53 12.66 24.16
CA ASP A 116 -25.38 11.61 25.17
C ASP A 116 -25.06 12.19 26.56
N VAL A 117 -26.08 12.76 27.19
CA VAL A 117 -26.20 12.79 28.66
C VAL A 117 -26.58 11.38 29.12
N SER A 118 -25.71 10.38 28.99
CA SER A 118 -26.02 9.01 29.46
C SER A 118 -24.88 7.97 29.36
N SER A 119 -23.61 8.37 29.45
CA SER A 119 -22.51 7.37 29.60
C SER A 119 -21.33 7.82 30.46
N SER A 120 -21.58 8.71 31.42
CA SER A 120 -20.84 8.66 32.69
C SER A 120 -21.65 7.83 33.66
N SER A 121 -21.19 6.62 33.99
CA SER A 121 -21.76 5.78 35.03
C SER A 121 -22.06 6.61 36.29
N PRO A 122 -23.27 6.52 36.88
CA PRO A 122 -23.59 7.18 38.13
C PRO A 122 -22.99 6.37 39.29
N SER A 123 -21.68 6.48 39.52
CA SER A 123 -21.11 6.11 40.81
C SER A 123 -21.26 7.31 41.74
N SER A 124 -22.36 7.27 42.49
CA SER A 124 -22.69 8.04 43.70
C SER A 124 -21.49 8.61 44.47
N SER A 125 -21.33 9.94 44.44
CA SER A 125 -20.97 10.80 45.60
C SER A 125 -20.95 12.28 45.16
N PRO A 126 -21.74 13.18 45.79
CA PRO A 126 -21.64 14.61 45.56
C PRO A 126 -20.48 15.16 46.42
N SER A 127 -19.28 15.20 45.83
CA SER A 127 -18.14 15.90 46.41
C SER A 127 -17.84 17.14 45.57
N SER A 128 -18.18 18.29 46.12
CA SER A 128 -17.91 19.63 45.62
C SER A 128 -16.41 19.86 45.53
N SER A 129 -15.86 19.77 44.32
CA SER A 129 -14.54 20.31 43.99
C SER A 129 -14.49 20.69 42.51
N PRO A 130 -14.19 21.95 42.14
CA PRO A 130 -14.11 22.38 40.75
C PRO A 130 -12.75 21.95 40.18
N ASN A 131 -12.63 20.68 39.79
CA ASN A 131 -11.43 20.17 39.14
C ASN A 131 -11.57 20.28 37.61
N PRO A 132 -10.70 21.01 36.89
CA PRO A 132 -10.77 21.14 35.44
C PRO A 132 -10.10 19.94 34.76
N THR A 133 -10.49 18.71 35.10
CA THR A 133 -10.04 17.51 34.37
C THR A 133 -11.07 17.16 33.32
N LYS A 134 -11.13 17.98 32.28
CA LYS A 134 -11.77 17.66 31.00
C LYS A 134 -11.20 16.30 30.56
N SER A 135 -12.02 15.27 30.63
CA SER A 135 -11.64 13.87 30.40
C SER A 135 -10.68 13.76 29.23
N MET A 136 -9.49 13.19 29.48
CA MET A 136 -8.52 12.88 28.45
C MET A 136 -9.22 11.94 27.47
N ARG A 137 -9.60 12.46 26.30
CA ARG A 137 -10.35 11.67 25.32
C ARG A 137 -9.43 10.58 24.81
N GLN A 138 -9.87 9.33 24.98
CA GLN A 138 -9.17 8.15 24.52
C GLN A 138 -9.93 7.55 23.35
N ILE A 139 -9.23 7.25 22.25
CA ILE A 139 -9.78 6.56 21.08
C ILE A 139 -9.21 5.14 21.06
N ASP A 140 -10.05 4.13 20.90
CA ASP A 140 -9.61 2.73 20.79
C ASP A 140 -9.82 2.21 19.37
N LEU A 141 -8.80 1.58 18.81
CA LEU A 141 -8.78 0.98 17.47
C LEU A 141 -8.21 -0.45 17.56
N PRO A 142 -9.00 -1.42 18.06
CA PRO A 142 -8.50 -2.77 18.35
C PRO A 142 -8.09 -3.57 17.10
N ASP A 143 -8.75 -3.31 15.97
CA ASP A 143 -8.50 -4.03 14.71
C ASP A 143 -7.35 -3.42 13.88
N GLU A 144 -6.86 -2.24 14.26
CA GLU A 144 -5.82 -1.53 13.51
C GLU A 144 -4.43 -2.02 13.88
N GLN A 145 -3.53 -2.11 12.90
CA GLN A 145 -2.14 -2.49 13.15
C GLN A 145 -1.32 -1.26 13.59
N PRO A 146 -0.54 -1.33 14.68
CA PRO A 146 0.27 -0.19 15.14
C PRO A 146 1.21 0.37 14.08
N GLU A 147 1.80 -0.49 13.26
CA GLU A 147 2.73 -0.12 12.19
C GLU A 147 2.01 0.63 11.06
N ILE A 148 0.75 0.27 10.76
CA ILE A 148 -0.09 0.95 9.76
C ILE A 148 -0.60 2.28 10.30
N PHE A 149 -1.06 2.31 11.55
CA PHE A 149 -1.44 3.57 12.19
C PHE A 149 -0.25 4.53 12.30
N SER A 150 0.97 4.02 12.49
CA SER A 150 2.19 4.84 12.46
C SER A 150 2.37 5.54 11.11
N CYS A 151 2.10 4.86 9.99
CA CYS A 151 2.10 5.47 8.65
C CYS A 151 1.04 6.56 8.52
N VAL A 152 -0.18 6.27 8.96
CA VAL A 152 -1.30 7.23 8.92
C VAL A 152 -0.94 8.46 9.72
N LEU A 153 -0.43 8.29 10.94
CA LEU A 153 -0.07 9.40 11.81
C LEU A 153 1.08 10.22 11.23
N GLU A 154 2.12 9.56 10.71
CA GLU A 154 3.22 10.25 10.03
C GLU A 154 2.71 11.09 8.85
N TYR A 155 1.82 10.53 8.03
CA TYR A 155 1.16 11.24 6.94
C TYR A 155 0.37 12.45 7.44
N LEU A 156 -0.39 12.33 8.53
CA LEU A 156 -1.15 13.46 9.07
C LEU A 156 -0.24 14.62 9.52
N TYR A 157 0.99 14.32 9.98
CA TYR A 157 1.96 15.35 10.34
C TYR A 157 2.76 15.91 9.17
N ARG A 158 3.14 15.08 8.20
CA ARG A 158 4.15 15.42 7.18
C ARG A 158 3.60 15.48 5.75
N GLY A 159 2.38 14.98 5.53
CA GLY A 159 1.80 14.79 4.20
C GLY A 159 2.38 13.59 3.43
N ASP A 160 3.25 12.79 4.07
CA ASP A 160 3.89 11.60 3.52
C ASP A 160 4.23 10.62 4.66
N TYR A 161 4.48 9.36 4.34
CA TYR A 161 4.93 8.34 5.28
C TYR A 161 6.15 7.60 4.73
N TYR A 162 7.05 7.16 5.60
CA TYR A 162 8.28 6.48 5.19
C TYR A 162 8.00 5.16 4.44
N PRO A 163 8.75 4.80 3.37
CA PRO A 163 9.80 5.59 2.71
C PRO A 163 9.24 6.73 1.87
N ARG A 164 9.81 7.94 1.98
CA ARG A 164 9.24 9.14 1.35
C ARG A 164 9.28 9.07 -0.17
N LEU A 165 8.28 9.68 -0.79
CA LEU A 165 8.19 9.78 -2.23
C LEU A 165 9.08 10.94 -2.74
N ARG A 166 10.04 10.63 -3.60
CA ARG A 166 11.00 11.59 -4.16
C ARG A 166 10.74 11.78 -5.66
N HIS A 167 10.94 13.01 -6.13
CA HIS A 167 10.85 13.37 -7.54
C HIS A 167 12.23 13.80 -8.00
N ASP A 168 12.84 13.01 -8.87
CA ASP A 168 14.03 13.42 -9.57
C ASP A 168 13.61 14.34 -10.73
N LYS A 169 13.86 15.64 -10.54
CA LYS A 169 13.56 16.66 -11.54
C LYS A 169 14.39 16.51 -12.81
N THR A 170 15.54 15.84 -12.73
CA THR A 170 16.48 15.68 -13.85
C THR A 170 15.96 14.65 -14.84
N THR A 171 15.51 13.51 -14.32
CA THR A 171 14.96 12.41 -15.14
C THR A 171 13.43 12.47 -15.24
N ASN A 172 12.79 13.39 -14.52
CA ASN A 172 11.35 13.47 -14.34
C ASN A 172 10.75 12.14 -13.85
N THR A 173 11.48 11.40 -13.02
CA THR A 173 11.04 10.12 -12.47
C THR A 173 10.71 10.24 -10.98
N TRP A 174 9.91 9.30 -10.50
CA TRP A 174 9.56 9.19 -9.09
C TRP A 174 10.23 7.95 -8.50
N ASP A 175 10.81 8.10 -7.32
CA ASP A 175 11.50 7.06 -6.58
C ASP A 175 11.10 7.08 -5.10
N LEU A 176 11.34 5.96 -4.41
CA LEU A 176 11.21 5.88 -2.97
C LEU A 176 12.56 6.15 -2.32
N GLU A 177 12.54 6.84 -1.18
CA GLU A 177 13.73 7.05 -0.36
C GLU A 177 14.32 5.71 0.10
N THR A 178 15.49 5.36 -0.45
CA THR A 178 16.28 4.20 -0.01
C THR A 178 16.99 4.49 1.30
N THR A 179 16.88 3.60 2.30
CA THR A 179 17.72 3.68 3.49
C THR A 179 19.21 3.56 3.11
N PRO A 180 20.10 4.41 3.66
CA PRO A 180 21.54 4.33 3.38
C PRO A 180 22.18 3.02 3.85
N SER A 181 21.51 2.24 4.70
CA SER A 181 21.96 0.93 5.20
C SER A 181 22.16 -0.12 4.10
N SER A 182 21.54 0.04 2.93
CA SER A 182 21.75 -0.85 1.78
C SER A 182 22.97 -0.47 0.92
N SER A 183 23.67 0.63 1.25
CA SER A 183 24.78 1.17 0.44
C SER A 183 26.14 1.19 1.13
N THR A 184 26.24 0.76 2.40
CA THR A 184 27.52 0.76 3.11
C THR A 184 28.33 -0.51 2.79
N ASN A 185 29.28 -0.35 1.86
CA ASN A 185 30.55 -1.10 1.78
C ASN A 185 30.55 -2.61 1.47
N THR A 186 29.80 -3.07 0.47
CA THR A 186 30.27 -4.18 -0.36
C THR A 186 30.18 -3.83 -1.83
N ARG A 187 31.36 -3.63 -2.44
CA ARG A 187 31.58 -3.59 -3.89
C ARG A 187 31.42 -5.01 -4.47
N THR A 188 30.30 -5.66 -4.18
CA THR A 188 29.87 -6.88 -4.88
C THR A 188 28.90 -6.45 -5.96
N THR A 189 29.31 -6.68 -7.20
CA THR A 189 28.62 -6.40 -8.46
C THR A 189 27.36 -7.27 -8.66
N THR A 190 26.48 -7.30 -7.67
CA THR A 190 25.14 -7.87 -7.80
C THR A 190 24.15 -6.74 -7.68
N ASN A 191 23.54 -6.39 -8.81
CA ASN A 191 22.50 -5.38 -8.91
C ASN A 191 21.40 -5.67 -7.87
N ASN A 192 21.40 -4.95 -6.75
CA ASN A 192 20.40 -5.02 -5.67
C ASN A 192 19.00 -4.52 -6.11
N LYS A 193 18.75 -4.47 -7.42
CA LYS A 193 17.48 -4.07 -8.05
C LYS A 193 16.51 -5.25 -8.14
N ASP A 194 16.97 -6.47 -7.87
CA ASP A 194 16.18 -7.72 -8.03
C ASP A 194 15.44 -8.16 -6.75
N THR A 195 15.70 -7.56 -5.60
CA THR A 195 15.02 -7.93 -4.34
C THR A 195 13.94 -6.92 -3.99
N THR A 196 12.76 -7.41 -3.58
CA THR A 196 11.69 -6.54 -3.06
C THR A 196 12.21 -5.81 -1.82
N ASP A 197 11.89 -4.51 -1.69
CA ASP A 197 12.22 -3.75 -0.48
C ASP A 197 11.62 -4.46 0.75
N PRO A 198 12.42 -4.85 1.75
CA PRO A 198 11.92 -5.53 2.95
C PRO A 198 10.89 -4.70 3.71
N ASN A 199 10.89 -3.37 3.57
CA ASN A 199 9.89 -2.50 4.20
C ASN A 199 8.55 -2.46 3.45
N ALA A 200 8.48 -3.02 2.24
CA ALA A 200 7.26 -3.06 1.43
C ALA A 200 6.28 -4.15 1.89
N ILE A 201 6.75 -5.16 2.61
CA ILE A 201 5.98 -6.33 3.03
C ILE A 201 5.83 -6.33 4.55
N ILE A 202 4.62 -6.58 5.03
CA ILE A 202 4.33 -6.76 6.45
C ILE A 202 3.49 -8.02 6.66
N PHE A 203 3.64 -8.64 7.82
CA PHE A 203 2.70 -9.67 8.27
C PHE A 203 1.47 -9.00 8.87
N HIS A 204 0.26 -9.35 8.40
CA HIS A 204 -0.99 -8.85 8.95
C HIS A 204 -1.66 -9.92 9.83
N PRO A 205 -1.60 -9.81 11.17
CA PRO A 205 -2.05 -10.86 12.09
C PRO A 205 -3.50 -11.30 11.90
N ALA A 206 -4.42 -10.36 11.64
CA ALA A 206 -5.84 -10.68 11.49
C ALA A 206 -6.14 -11.54 10.24
N VAL A 207 -5.26 -11.51 9.24
CA VAL A 207 -5.40 -12.30 8.00
C VAL A 207 -4.44 -13.50 8.00
N GLY A 208 -3.44 -13.51 8.89
CA GLY A 208 -2.44 -14.57 8.98
C GLY A 208 -1.56 -14.68 7.74
N ALA A 209 -1.36 -13.57 7.02
CA ALA A 209 -0.62 -13.54 5.76
C ALA A 209 0.28 -12.31 5.65
N GLU A 210 1.35 -12.45 4.88
CA GLU A 210 2.17 -11.32 4.44
C GLU A 210 1.46 -10.57 3.32
N ILE A 211 1.42 -9.25 3.42
CA ILE A 211 0.80 -8.34 2.46
C ILE A 211 1.67 -7.11 2.22
N LEU A 212 1.39 -6.38 1.15
CA LEU A 212 2.01 -5.09 0.89
C LEU A 212 1.57 -4.07 1.95
N ARG A 213 2.54 -3.42 2.57
CA ARG A 213 2.32 -2.36 3.56
C ARG A 213 1.47 -1.23 2.99
N ASP A 214 1.78 -0.79 1.77
CA ASP A 214 1.03 0.28 1.10
C ASP A 214 -0.44 -0.08 0.85
N THR A 215 -0.77 -1.37 0.70
CA THR A 215 -2.16 -1.82 0.57
C THR A 215 -2.91 -1.73 1.88
N ALA A 216 -2.28 -2.12 3.00
CA ALA A 216 -2.85 -1.92 4.32
C ALA A 216 -3.03 -0.42 4.63
N VAL A 217 -2.04 0.41 4.28
CA VAL A 217 -2.15 1.88 4.39
C VAL A 217 -3.29 2.42 3.52
N TYR A 218 -3.46 1.93 2.29
CA TYR A 218 -4.58 2.33 1.44
C TYR A 218 -5.93 2.01 2.10
N CYS A 219 -6.09 0.79 2.64
CA CYS A 219 -7.35 0.38 3.28
C CYS A 219 -7.61 1.18 4.57
N ALA A 220 -6.58 1.46 5.37
CA ALA A 220 -6.68 2.36 6.51
C ALA A 220 -7.06 3.79 6.08
N ALA A 221 -6.49 4.27 4.97
CA ALA A 221 -6.83 5.58 4.42
C ALA A 221 -8.28 5.65 3.93
N GLU A 222 -8.83 4.57 3.37
CA GLU A 222 -10.26 4.45 3.06
C GLU A 222 -11.11 4.53 4.33
N LYS A 223 -10.79 3.70 5.34
CA LYS A 223 -11.47 3.70 6.64
C LYS A 223 -11.46 5.08 7.32
N TYR A 224 -10.34 5.80 7.24
CA TYR A 224 -10.17 7.12 7.85
C TYR A 224 -10.55 8.28 6.91
N SER A 225 -11.10 7.99 5.73
CA SER A 225 -11.54 8.99 4.75
C SER A 225 -10.43 9.98 4.34
N LEU A 226 -9.22 9.46 4.11
CA LEU A 226 -8.02 10.18 3.71
C LEU A 226 -7.71 9.97 2.22
N GLU A 227 -8.47 10.60 1.33
CA GLU A 227 -8.37 10.40 -0.13
C GLU A 227 -6.97 10.70 -0.71
N HIS A 228 -6.26 11.65 -0.12
CA HIS A 228 -4.89 12.00 -0.54
C HIS A 228 -3.90 10.90 -0.15
N LEU A 229 -4.08 10.28 1.01
CA LEU A 229 -3.25 9.15 1.46
C LEU A 229 -3.51 7.91 0.60
N LYS A 230 -4.75 7.65 0.18
CA LYS A 230 -5.06 6.57 -0.78
C LYS A 230 -4.27 6.70 -2.07
N ARG A 231 -4.30 7.90 -2.67
CA ARG A 231 -3.53 8.20 -3.91
C ARG A 231 -2.02 8.05 -3.70
N LEU A 232 -1.52 8.52 -2.56
CA LEU A 232 -0.11 8.39 -2.20
C LEU A 232 0.31 6.93 -2.05
N ALA A 233 -0.47 6.13 -1.30
CA ALA A 233 -0.18 4.73 -1.06
C ALA A 233 -0.20 3.91 -2.35
N LEU A 234 -1.19 4.13 -3.22
CA LEU A 234 -1.25 3.49 -4.52
C LEU A 234 -0.05 3.85 -5.41
N LYS A 235 0.40 5.11 -5.35
CA LYS A 235 1.58 5.56 -6.09
C LYS A 235 2.87 4.90 -5.57
N LYS A 236 3.05 4.82 -4.25
CA LYS A 236 4.20 4.14 -3.64
C LYS A 236 4.21 2.65 -3.95
N GLN A 237 3.05 2.00 -3.89
CA GLN A 237 2.90 0.60 -4.25
C GLN A 237 3.39 0.33 -5.68
N GLY A 238 3.05 1.22 -6.62
CA GLY A 238 3.49 1.12 -8.01
C GLY A 238 4.99 1.29 -8.25
N LEU A 239 5.75 1.79 -7.27
CA LEU A 239 7.21 1.96 -7.35
C LEU A 239 7.97 0.73 -6.84
N HIS A 240 7.31 -0.19 -6.14
CA HIS A 240 7.92 -1.45 -5.73
C HIS A 240 8.05 -2.41 -6.92
N SER A 241 9.22 -3.04 -7.05
CA SER A 241 9.53 -4.03 -8.08
C SER A 241 9.74 -5.42 -7.47
N ASN A 242 9.58 -6.46 -8.31
CA ASN A 242 9.88 -7.86 -7.96
C ASN A 242 9.04 -8.45 -6.82
N ILE A 243 7.83 -7.92 -6.62
CA ILE A 243 6.89 -8.38 -5.59
C ILE A 243 6.53 -9.86 -5.84
N PRO A 244 6.66 -10.76 -4.84
CA PRO A 244 6.32 -12.17 -5.01
C PRO A 244 4.84 -12.39 -5.33
N CYS A 245 4.54 -13.38 -6.18
CA CYS A 245 3.19 -13.72 -6.61
C CYS A 245 2.22 -13.97 -5.44
N HIS A 246 2.65 -14.68 -4.40
CA HIS A 246 1.81 -14.97 -3.25
C HIS A 246 1.45 -13.70 -2.47
N ILE A 247 2.38 -12.74 -2.37
CA ILE A 247 2.16 -11.43 -1.75
C ILE A 247 1.18 -10.59 -2.57
N ILE A 248 1.29 -10.61 -3.90
CA ILE A 248 0.33 -9.91 -4.78
C ILE A 248 -1.09 -10.42 -4.52
N LEU A 249 -1.27 -11.74 -4.45
CA LEU A 249 -2.59 -12.36 -4.26
C LEU A 249 -3.15 -12.15 -2.84
N SER A 250 -2.34 -12.32 -1.80
CA SER A 250 -2.75 -12.05 -0.42
C SER A 250 -3.14 -10.59 -0.22
N SER A 251 -2.37 -9.66 -0.81
CA SER A 251 -2.65 -8.22 -0.73
C SER A 251 -3.88 -7.84 -1.54
N ALA A 252 -4.10 -8.45 -2.71
CA ALA A 252 -5.34 -8.27 -3.48
C ALA A 252 -6.56 -8.75 -2.69
N ARG A 253 -6.50 -9.92 -2.03
CA ARG A 253 -7.58 -10.38 -1.15
C ARG A 253 -7.84 -9.42 -0.01
N TYR A 254 -6.76 -8.98 0.65
CA TYR A 254 -6.86 -8.01 1.73
C TYR A 254 -7.60 -6.75 1.27
N ALA A 255 -7.23 -6.20 0.11
CA ALA A 255 -7.89 -5.05 -0.49
C ALA A 255 -9.39 -5.30 -0.73
N TYR A 256 -9.76 -6.44 -1.30
CA TYR A 256 -11.16 -6.79 -1.55
C TYR A 256 -11.99 -6.94 -0.27
N MET A 257 -11.37 -7.41 0.82
CA MET A 257 -12.04 -7.56 2.11
C MET A 257 -12.20 -6.24 2.87
N HIS A 258 -11.27 -5.29 2.69
CA HIS A 258 -11.19 -4.06 3.50
C HIS A 258 -11.55 -2.79 2.71
N THR A 259 -12.08 -2.93 1.50
CA THR A 259 -12.60 -1.82 0.69
C THR A 259 -13.96 -2.15 0.09
N PRO A 260 -14.87 -1.16 -0.03
CA PRO A 260 -16.18 -1.38 -0.63
C PRO A 260 -16.07 -1.69 -2.14
N ASP A 261 -17.15 -2.21 -2.72
CA ASP A 261 -17.20 -2.55 -4.15
C ASP A 261 -17.09 -1.35 -5.09
N THR A 262 -17.39 -0.15 -4.59
CA THR A 262 -17.18 1.12 -5.29
C THR A 262 -15.70 1.44 -5.48
N GLU A 263 -14.80 0.74 -4.78
CA GLU A 263 -13.40 1.09 -4.75
C GLU A 263 -12.61 0.53 -5.94
N SER A 264 -12.80 1.14 -7.11
CA SER A 264 -12.31 0.65 -8.38
C SER A 264 -10.80 0.82 -8.60
N LYS A 265 -10.17 1.86 -8.03
CA LYS A 265 -8.77 2.20 -8.34
C LYS A 265 -7.79 1.14 -7.84
N LEU A 266 -7.89 0.77 -6.56
CA LEU A 266 -7.02 -0.24 -5.96
C LEU A 266 -7.28 -1.62 -6.59
N ARG A 267 -8.55 -1.96 -6.83
CA ARG A 267 -8.93 -3.23 -7.46
C ARG A 267 -8.38 -3.33 -8.87
N ALA A 268 -8.61 -2.33 -9.72
CA ALA A 268 -8.07 -2.28 -11.08
C ALA A 268 -6.53 -2.34 -11.10
N HIS A 269 -5.86 -1.68 -10.15
CA HIS A 269 -4.41 -1.76 -10.00
C HIS A 269 -3.94 -3.20 -9.76
N TYR A 270 -4.61 -3.95 -8.88
CA TYR A 270 -4.31 -5.36 -8.63
C TYR A 270 -4.57 -6.25 -9.83
N LEU A 271 -5.72 -6.08 -10.50
CA LEU A 271 -6.04 -6.85 -11.71
C LEU A 271 -4.97 -6.64 -12.79
N ALA A 272 -4.59 -5.38 -13.05
CA ALA A 272 -3.53 -5.05 -14.00
C ALA A 272 -2.16 -5.64 -13.58
N LEU A 273 -1.81 -5.57 -12.28
CA LEU A 273 -0.58 -6.14 -11.75
C LEU A 273 -0.52 -7.67 -11.92
N ILE A 274 -1.63 -8.35 -11.69
CA ILE A 274 -1.77 -9.81 -11.87
C ILE A 274 -1.62 -10.18 -13.36
N ILE A 275 -2.38 -9.51 -14.24
CA ILE A 275 -2.37 -9.77 -15.69
C ILE A 275 -0.97 -9.52 -16.29
N ARG A 276 -0.31 -8.43 -15.88
CA ARG A 276 1.07 -8.11 -16.30
C ARG A 276 2.09 -9.16 -15.80
N SER A 277 1.82 -9.78 -14.65
CA SER A 277 2.70 -10.78 -14.04
C SER A 277 2.30 -12.23 -14.38
N ARG A 278 1.40 -12.44 -15.35
CA ARG A 278 0.83 -13.76 -15.70
C ARG A 278 1.87 -14.85 -15.98
N GLY A 279 3.01 -14.50 -16.59
CA GLY A 279 4.08 -15.45 -16.89
C GLY A 279 4.71 -16.06 -15.63
N THR A 280 4.81 -15.27 -14.55
CA THR A 280 5.32 -15.73 -13.26
C THR A 280 4.29 -16.60 -12.55
N PHE A 281 3.01 -16.19 -12.57
CA PHE A 281 1.91 -16.98 -12.00
C PHE A 281 1.75 -18.35 -12.66
N LYS A 282 1.91 -18.44 -13.98
CA LYS A 282 1.85 -19.71 -14.72
C LYS A 282 2.92 -20.71 -14.25
N ARG A 283 4.10 -20.25 -13.85
CA ARG A 283 5.21 -21.11 -13.40
C ARG A 283 5.13 -21.48 -11.93
N SER A 284 4.58 -20.61 -11.08
CA SER A 284 4.59 -20.81 -9.63
C SER A 284 3.46 -21.71 -9.10
N GLY A 285 2.39 -21.92 -9.87
CA GLY A 285 1.21 -22.67 -9.42
C GLY A 285 0.38 -21.95 -8.35
N THR A 286 0.87 -20.84 -7.79
CA THR A 286 0.20 -20.08 -6.72
C THR A 286 -1.17 -19.57 -7.10
N MET A 287 -1.40 -19.29 -8.39
CA MET A 287 -2.70 -18.84 -8.88
C MET A 287 -3.76 -19.95 -8.76
N GLN A 288 -3.41 -21.21 -8.99
CA GLN A 288 -4.36 -22.33 -8.92
C GLN A 288 -4.93 -22.46 -7.51
N MET A 289 -4.06 -22.59 -6.51
CA MET A 289 -4.45 -22.70 -5.10
C MET A 289 -5.34 -21.53 -4.66
N GLU A 290 -5.03 -20.33 -5.12
CA GLU A 290 -5.78 -19.13 -4.78
C GLU A 290 -7.14 -19.06 -5.50
N MET A 291 -7.22 -19.47 -6.76
CA MET A 291 -8.48 -19.56 -7.51
C MET A 291 -9.42 -20.63 -6.92
N GLU A 292 -8.88 -21.76 -6.46
CA GLU A 292 -9.66 -22.83 -5.81
C GLU A 292 -10.30 -22.35 -4.49
N ARG A 293 -9.65 -21.42 -3.77
CA ARG A 293 -10.25 -20.73 -2.61
C ARG A 293 -11.39 -19.77 -2.99
N GLY A 294 -11.46 -19.34 -4.25
CA GLY A 294 -12.52 -18.49 -4.79
C GLY A 294 -12.53 -17.06 -4.25
N GLY A 295 -13.64 -16.34 -4.49
CA GLY A 295 -13.87 -14.96 -4.06
C GLY A 295 -14.05 -13.98 -5.23
N LYS A 296 -14.64 -12.81 -4.95
CA LYS A 296 -14.99 -11.78 -5.96
C LYS A 296 -13.79 -11.34 -6.82
N LEU A 297 -12.60 -11.32 -6.24
CA LEU A 297 -11.34 -11.03 -6.95
C LEU A 297 -11.19 -11.83 -8.25
N PHE A 298 -11.53 -13.13 -8.25
CA PHE A 298 -11.31 -13.98 -9.42
C PHE A 298 -12.39 -13.81 -10.49
N PHE A 299 -13.61 -13.45 -10.09
CA PHE A 299 -14.62 -13.02 -11.05
C PHE A 299 -14.17 -11.74 -11.76
N ASP A 300 -13.74 -10.73 -11.01
CA ASP A 300 -13.25 -9.47 -11.57
C ASP A 300 -11.98 -9.71 -12.43
N LEU A 301 -11.10 -10.63 -12.01
CA LEU A 301 -9.91 -11.02 -12.77
C LEU A 301 -10.26 -11.72 -14.08
N PHE A 302 -11.25 -12.62 -14.07
CA PHE A 302 -11.73 -13.24 -15.30
C PHE A 302 -12.22 -12.19 -16.30
N VAL A 303 -13.08 -11.27 -15.86
CA VAL A 303 -13.59 -10.18 -16.70
C VAL A 303 -12.44 -9.31 -17.23
N ALA A 304 -11.50 -8.94 -16.37
CA ALA A 304 -10.35 -8.13 -16.77
C ALA A 304 -9.41 -8.85 -17.76
N MET A 305 -9.27 -10.18 -17.65
CA MET A 305 -8.49 -10.97 -18.60
C MET A 305 -9.17 -11.06 -19.97
N CYS A 306 -10.50 -11.22 -20.02
CA CYS A 306 -11.24 -11.20 -21.28
C CYS A 306 -11.07 -9.86 -22.00
N ASN A 307 -11.32 -8.76 -21.30
CA ASN A 307 -11.14 -7.41 -21.88
C ASN A 307 -9.71 -7.21 -22.36
N HIS A 308 -8.71 -7.66 -21.59
CA HIS A 308 -7.30 -7.57 -22.02
C HIS A 308 -7.00 -8.39 -23.28
N MET A 309 -7.64 -9.55 -23.47
CA MET A 309 -7.49 -10.33 -24.70
C MET A 309 -8.12 -9.62 -25.89
N ASP A 310 -9.31 -9.05 -25.72
CA ASP A 310 -9.99 -8.28 -26.76
C ASP A 310 -9.14 -7.07 -27.19
N ASP A 311 -8.58 -6.33 -26.22
CA ASP A 311 -7.69 -5.19 -26.47
C ASP A 311 -6.45 -5.61 -27.30
N LEU A 312 -5.89 -6.80 -27.04
CA LEU A 312 -4.74 -7.33 -27.78
C LEU A 312 -5.12 -7.72 -29.22
N GLU A 313 -6.31 -8.27 -29.44
CA GLU A 313 -6.80 -8.57 -30.78
C GLU A 313 -7.07 -7.31 -31.59
N GLU A 314 -7.66 -6.29 -30.97
CA GLU A 314 -7.88 -4.99 -31.61
C GLU A 314 -6.57 -4.30 -31.98
N ALA A 315 -5.58 -4.30 -31.08
CA ALA A 315 -4.25 -3.77 -31.36
C ALA A 315 -3.59 -4.50 -32.54
N ALA A 316 -3.66 -5.83 -32.58
CA ALA A 316 -3.11 -6.63 -33.68
C ALA A 316 -3.81 -6.38 -35.02
N ARG A 317 -5.14 -6.14 -35.01
CA ARG A 317 -5.90 -5.77 -36.21
C ARG A 317 -5.58 -4.35 -36.68
N GLY A 318 -5.35 -3.41 -35.75
CA GLY A 318 -4.99 -2.02 -36.05
C GLY A 318 -3.58 -1.86 -36.64
N GLU A 319 -2.62 -2.66 -36.21
CA GLU A 319 -1.25 -2.66 -36.77
C GLU A 319 -1.17 -3.24 -38.19
N GLY A 320 -2.17 -4.01 -38.63
CA GLY A 320 -2.26 -4.55 -40.00
C GLY A 320 -2.88 -3.61 -41.04
N ALA A 321 -3.32 -2.41 -40.64
CA ALA A 321 -4.04 -1.46 -41.49
C ALA A 321 -3.23 -0.20 -41.87
N CYS A 322 -1.91 -0.19 -41.64
CA CYS A 322 -1.00 0.91 -42.02
C CYS A 322 0.07 0.45 -43.02
#